data_AF-A0A7S0ASE6-F1
#
_entry.id   AF-A0A7S0ASE6-F1
#
_cell.length_a   1.000
_cell.length_b   1.000
_cell.length_c   1.000
_cell.angle_alpha   90.00
_cell.angle_beta   90.00
_cell.angle_gamma   90.00
#
_symmetry.space_group_name_H-M   'P 1'
#
loop_
_entity.id
_entity.type
_entity.pdbx_description
1 polymer ?
#
loop_
_entity_poly.entity_id
_entity_poly.type
_entity_poly.pdbx_seq_one_letter_code
_entity_poly.pdbx_strand_id
1 'polypeptide(L)'
;LATPPLLSRLSLPCLLDRTEESGKSVAQSPKQRQTVQAMKKRLAFRKLGRQPAHKWAMLRNMVTSLIKHERIVTTLPKAKELRKLADKMVGLGKSGSLHSRRQAGAVIRERPVLTKLFEILGPRYEEREGGYTRVLKLSRPREGDNADLAVIEYVDRPGEVRAARPPRARRERLLATTTHGGAALREALEGVGIASATTSVEQGGGGGGDGDGAVLVST
;
A
#
# COMPACT_ATOMS: atom_id res chain seq x y z
N LEU A 1 50.70 -75.26 24.14
CA LEU A 1 50.97 -74.58 25.42
C LEU A 1 49.68 -73.91 25.90
N ALA A 2 49.28 -74.17 27.15
CA ALA A 2 48.23 -73.50 27.95
C ALA A 2 46.83 -73.23 27.32
N THR A 3 45.84 -73.94 27.85
CA THR A 3 44.38 -73.72 27.73
C THR A 3 43.82 -73.09 29.04
N PRO A 4 42.48 -72.96 29.24
CA PRO A 4 41.62 -71.88 28.74
C PRO A 4 41.27 -70.81 29.83
N PRO A 5 40.23 -70.84 30.71
CA PRO A 5 38.92 -71.55 30.77
C PRO A 5 37.65 -70.67 31.03
N LEU A 6 36.47 -71.32 31.00
CA LEU A 6 35.13 -70.96 31.57
C LEU A 6 34.29 -69.86 30.87
N LEU A 7 33.11 -70.17 30.28
CA LEU A 7 31.85 -70.67 30.88
C LEU A 7 31.23 -69.66 31.86
N SER A 8 30.09 -69.02 31.57
CA SER A 8 28.74 -69.61 31.65
C SER A 8 27.71 -68.46 31.47
N ARG A 9 26.40 -68.63 31.23
CA ARG A 9 25.49 -69.79 31.09
C ARG A 9 24.28 -69.32 30.25
N LEU A 10 23.73 -70.18 29.40
CA LEU A 10 22.39 -69.96 28.85
C LEU A 10 21.33 -70.31 29.91
N SER A 11 20.41 -69.38 30.19
CA SER A 11 19.00 -69.70 30.49
C SER A 11 18.13 -68.44 30.42
N LEU A 12 17.02 -68.56 29.69
CA LEU A 12 15.85 -67.68 29.61
C LEU A 12 15.15 -67.53 31.00
N PRO A 13 14.15 -66.63 31.23
CA PRO A 13 13.22 -66.09 30.22
C PRO A 13 12.76 -64.60 30.31
N CYS A 14 12.13 -64.18 29.20
CA CYS A 14 10.91 -63.37 29.01
C CYS A 14 10.37 -62.35 30.05
N LEU A 15 9.64 -61.37 29.47
CA LEU A 15 8.47 -60.67 30.03
C LEU A 15 8.74 -59.62 31.14
N LEU A 16 8.85 -58.33 30.77
CA LEU A 16 7.70 -57.39 30.83
C LEU A 16 8.08 -55.98 30.32
N ASP A 17 7.35 -55.57 29.28
CA ASP A 17 6.82 -54.23 29.01
C ASP A 17 7.36 -53.01 29.82
N ARG A 18 8.01 -52.08 29.10
CA ARG A 18 7.84 -50.64 29.36
C ARG A 18 8.04 -49.81 28.08
N THR A 19 6.98 -49.78 27.29
CA THR A 19 6.48 -48.58 26.59
C THR A 19 7.51 -47.59 25.99
N GLU A 20 7.61 -47.65 24.66
CA GLU A 20 7.65 -46.49 23.74
C GLU A 20 7.10 -45.17 24.33
N GLU A 21 7.94 -44.39 25.03
CA GLU A 21 7.60 -43.02 25.46
C GLU A 21 8.26 -41.98 24.55
N SER A 22 7.67 -41.85 23.38
CA SER A 22 7.50 -40.57 22.70
C SER A 22 8.78 -39.87 22.20
N GLY A 23 9.05 -40.06 20.91
CA GLY A 23 9.51 -38.94 20.08
C GLY A 23 8.50 -37.80 20.16
N LYS A 24 8.68 -36.90 21.13
CA LYS A 24 7.89 -35.67 21.27
C LYS A 24 8.17 -34.76 20.09
N SER A 25 7.46 -35.02 18.99
CA SER A 25 7.18 -33.99 18.00
C SER A 25 6.69 -32.78 18.76
N VAL A 26 7.46 -31.69 18.73
CA VAL A 26 7.09 -30.46 19.42
C VAL A 26 5.88 -29.92 18.67
N ALA A 27 4.69 -30.26 19.18
CA ALA A 27 3.41 -29.85 18.62
C ALA A 27 3.36 -28.34 18.65
N GLN A 28 3.73 -27.72 17.53
CA GLN A 28 3.86 -26.28 17.41
C GLN A 28 2.56 -25.61 17.87
N SER A 29 2.70 -24.80 18.92
CA SER A 29 1.59 -24.22 19.66
C SER A 29 0.58 -23.54 18.71
N PRO A 30 -0.72 -23.49 19.05
CA PRO A 30 -1.71 -22.86 18.18
C PRO A 30 -1.38 -21.38 17.87
N LYS A 31 -0.64 -20.69 18.74
CA LYS A 31 -0.07 -19.36 18.49
C LYS A 31 0.92 -19.36 17.30
N GLN A 32 1.80 -20.36 17.18
CA GLN A 32 2.69 -20.52 16.03
C GLN A 32 1.93 -20.88 14.75
N ARG A 33 0.84 -21.65 14.81
CA ARG A 33 -0.02 -21.88 13.63
C ARG A 33 -0.69 -20.59 13.13
N GLN A 34 -1.15 -19.73 14.05
CA GLN A 34 -1.78 -18.45 13.71
C GLN A 34 -0.81 -17.45 13.04
N THR A 35 0.47 -17.42 13.42
CA THR A 35 1.44 -16.49 12.79
C THR A 35 1.72 -16.84 11.33
N VAL A 36 1.85 -18.12 10.97
CA VAL A 36 2.01 -18.55 9.55
C VAL A 36 0.77 -18.15 8.72
N GLN A 37 -0.43 -18.32 9.30
CA GLN A 37 -1.69 -17.98 8.63
C GLN A 37 -1.89 -16.46 8.49
N ALA A 38 -1.37 -15.66 9.43
CA ALA A 38 -1.31 -14.20 9.32
C ALA A 38 -0.33 -13.72 8.24
N MET A 39 0.85 -14.35 8.12
CA MET A 39 1.83 -14.00 7.07
C MET A 39 1.29 -14.27 5.65
N LYS A 40 0.48 -15.33 5.47
CA LYS A 40 -0.17 -15.67 4.19
C LYS A 40 -1.14 -14.59 3.68
N LYS A 41 -1.63 -13.68 4.54
CA LYS A 41 -2.48 -12.53 4.16
C LYS A 41 -1.71 -11.32 3.60
N ARG A 42 -0.38 -11.26 3.70
CA ARG A 42 0.37 -9.99 3.59
C ARG A 42 0.41 -9.35 2.19
N LEU A 43 0.26 -10.12 1.10
CA LEU A 43 0.18 -9.60 -0.29
C LEU A 43 -0.83 -10.40 -1.17
N ALA A 44 -2.04 -10.63 -0.67
CA ALA A 44 -3.09 -11.23 -1.48
C ALA A 44 -3.56 -10.28 -2.61
N PHE A 45 -3.24 -10.63 -3.86
CA PHE A 45 -3.82 -9.97 -5.03
C PHE A 45 -5.22 -10.52 -5.32
N ARG A 46 -6.21 -9.65 -5.60
CA ARG A 46 -7.55 -10.06 -6.08
C ARG A 46 -7.44 -11.07 -7.22
N LYS A 47 -8.40 -12.00 -7.34
CA LYS A 47 -8.36 -13.06 -8.37
C LYS A 47 -8.51 -12.51 -9.80
N LEU A 48 -9.18 -11.37 -9.99
CA LEU A 48 -9.36 -10.68 -11.30
C LEU A 48 -9.86 -11.58 -12.45
N GLY A 49 -10.56 -12.67 -12.12
CA GLY A 49 -11.06 -13.67 -13.09
C GLY A 49 -9.96 -14.38 -13.89
N ARG A 50 -8.72 -14.48 -13.39
CA ARG A 50 -7.57 -14.99 -14.18
C ARG A 50 -6.66 -15.92 -13.38
N GLN A 51 -6.03 -16.84 -14.10
CA GLN A 51 -4.98 -17.70 -13.56
C GLN A 51 -3.79 -16.88 -13.02
N PRO A 52 -3.11 -17.32 -11.95
CA PRO A 52 -2.08 -16.52 -11.27
C PRO A 52 -0.93 -16.06 -12.19
N ALA A 53 -0.45 -16.92 -13.09
CA ALA A 53 0.64 -16.60 -14.01
C ALA A 53 0.26 -15.49 -15.00
N HIS A 54 -0.92 -15.59 -15.63
CA HIS A 54 -1.45 -14.56 -16.53
C HIS A 54 -1.64 -13.24 -15.76
N LYS A 55 -2.23 -13.28 -14.56
CA LYS A 55 -2.42 -12.09 -13.72
C LYS A 55 -1.09 -11.40 -13.40
N TRP A 56 -0.04 -12.16 -13.10
CA TRP A 56 1.30 -11.61 -12.84
C TRP A 56 1.95 -11.02 -14.10
N ALA A 57 1.80 -11.66 -15.26
CA ALA A 57 2.25 -11.09 -16.53
C ALA A 57 1.54 -9.76 -16.85
N MET A 58 0.21 -9.70 -16.69
CA MET A 58 -0.59 -8.49 -16.89
C MET A 58 -0.15 -7.35 -15.95
N LEU A 59 0.02 -7.62 -14.64
CA LEU A 59 0.44 -6.60 -13.67
C LEU A 59 1.84 -6.05 -13.99
N ARG A 60 2.80 -6.90 -14.37
CA ARG A 60 4.13 -6.46 -14.81
C ARG A 60 4.08 -5.54 -16.03
N ASN A 61 3.26 -5.88 -17.03
CA ASN A 61 3.07 -5.06 -18.22
C ASN A 61 2.46 -3.69 -17.85
N MET A 62 1.38 -3.68 -17.04
CA MET A 62 0.76 -2.43 -16.60
C MET A 62 1.67 -1.54 -15.74
N VAL A 63 2.54 -2.11 -14.89
CA VAL A 63 3.57 -1.34 -14.15
C VAL A 63 4.57 -0.71 -15.11
N THR A 64 5.04 -1.47 -16.10
CA THR A 64 5.99 -0.97 -17.12
C THR A 64 5.37 0.20 -17.89
N SER A 65 4.12 0.06 -18.35
CA SER A 65 3.37 1.15 -19.00
C SER A 65 3.13 2.35 -18.08
N LEU A 66 2.82 2.13 -16.80
CA LEU A 66 2.60 3.20 -15.83
C LEU A 66 3.86 4.03 -15.57
N ILE A 67 5.04 3.41 -15.45
CA ILE A 67 6.31 4.14 -15.28
C ILE A 67 6.67 4.89 -16.59
N LYS A 68 6.40 4.28 -17.75
CA LYS A 68 6.64 4.88 -19.06
C LYS A 68 5.83 6.17 -19.27
N HIS A 69 4.51 6.10 -19.11
CA HIS A 69 3.58 7.20 -19.44
C HIS A 69 3.15 8.07 -18.23
N GLU A 70 3.46 7.65 -17.01
CA GLU A 70 3.08 8.27 -15.72
C GLU A 70 1.57 8.35 -15.41
N ARG A 71 0.70 8.12 -16.39
CA ARG A 71 -0.76 8.00 -16.27
C ARG A 71 -1.27 6.92 -17.22
N ILE A 72 -2.16 6.04 -16.75
CA ILE A 72 -2.91 5.10 -17.60
C ILE A 72 -4.38 5.02 -17.19
N VAL A 73 -5.26 4.72 -18.14
CA VAL A 73 -6.68 4.39 -17.89
C VAL A 73 -6.83 2.87 -17.84
N THR A 74 -7.51 2.35 -16.83
CA THR A 74 -7.79 0.90 -16.69
C THR A 74 -9.10 0.69 -15.92
N THR A 75 -9.46 -0.56 -15.59
CA THR A 75 -10.64 -0.80 -14.75
C THR A 75 -10.31 -0.65 -13.26
N LEU A 76 -11.26 -0.16 -12.46
CA LEU A 76 -11.12 0.07 -11.02
C LEU A 76 -10.47 -1.10 -10.24
N PRO A 77 -10.86 -2.38 -10.41
CA PRO A 77 -10.20 -3.49 -9.71
C PRO A 77 -8.76 -3.73 -10.18
N LYS A 78 -8.42 -3.47 -11.44
CA LYS A 78 -7.04 -3.54 -11.94
C LYS A 78 -6.19 -2.42 -11.34
N ALA A 79 -6.70 -1.18 -11.33
CA ALA A 79 -6.02 -0.02 -10.74
C ALA A 79 -5.69 -0.24 -9.25
N LYS A 80 -6.64 -0.75 -8.46
CA LYS A 80 -6.45 -1.03 -7.02
C LYS A 80 -5.37 -2.09 -6.73
N GLU A 81 -5.20 -3.08 -7.61
CA GLU A 81 -4.12 -4.07 -7.48
C GLU A 81 -2.78 -3.56 -8.02
N LEU A 82 -2.82 -2.79 -9.12
CA LEU A 82 -1.64 -2.15 -9.69
C LEU A 82 -0.97 -1.18 -8.71
N ARG A 83 -1.77 -0.40 -7.95
CA ARG A 83 -1.30 0.52 -6.90
C ARG A 83 -0.28 -0.13 -5.96
N LYS A 84 -0.59 -1.32 -5.44
CA LYS A 84 0.27 -2.08 -4.52
C LYS A 84 1.65 -2.39 -5.12
N LEU A 85 1.68 -2.74 -6.41
CA LEU A 85 2.92 -3.14 -7.09
C LEU A 85 3.72 -1.91 -7.53
N ALA A 86 3.04 -0.88 -8.03
CA ALA A 86 3.65 0.39 -8.43
C ALA A 86 4.28 1.13 -7.23
N ASP A 87 3.59 1.20 -6.09
CA ASP A 87 4.13 1.81 -4.87
C ASP A 87 5.38 1.07 -4.36
N LYS A 88 5.40 -0.28 -4.49
CA LYS A 88 6.59 -1.08 -4.17
C LYS A 88 7.76 -0.78 -5.12
N MET A 89 7.52 -0.60 -6.42
CA MET A 89 8.58 -0.27 -7.37
C MET A 89 9.19 1.11 -7.07
N VAL A 90 8.38 2.12 -6.73
CA VAL A 90 8.91 3.44 -6.31
C VAL A 90 9.71 3.33 -5.02
N GLY A 91 9.27 2.52 -4.04
CA GLY A 91 10.04 2.25 -2.83
C GLY A 91 11.42 1.64 -3.11
N LEU A 92 11.53 0.74 -4.10
CA LEU A 92 12.83 0.23 -4.58
C LEU A 92 13.64 1.33 -5.30
N GLY A 93 12.97 2.16 -6.11
CA GLY A 93 13.56 3.33 -6.77
C GLY A 93 14.28 4.26 -5.79
N LYS A 94 13.57 4.71 -4.74
CA LYS A 94 14.11 5.54 -3.64
C LYS A 94 15.33 4.92 -2.94
N SER A 95 15.37 3.59 -2.83
CA SER A 95 16.49 2.90 -2.17
C SER A 95 17.77 2.88 -3.00
N GLY A 96 17.70 3.02 -4.34
CA GLY A 96 18.85 3.14 -5.25
C GLY A 96 19.78 1.91 -5.40
N SER A 97 19.81 1.01 -4.41
CA SER A 97 20.81 -0.05 -4.26
C SER A 97 20.86 -1.04 -5.43
N LEU A 98 22.01 -1.69 -5.62
CA LEU A 98 22.18 -2.74 -6.63
C LEU A 98 21.19 -3.91 -6.42
N HIS A 99 20.87 -4.24 -5.16
CA HIS A 99 19.84 -5.24 -4.84
C HIS A 99 18.44 -4.77 -5.27
N SER A 100 18.10 -3.50 -4.99
CA SER A 100 16.83 -2.87 -5.39
C SER A 100 16.68 -2.82 -6.93
N ARG A 101 17.77 -2.53 -7.66
CA ARG A 101 17.83 -2.59 -9.13
C ARG A 101 17.56 -4.01 -9.66
N ARG A 102 18.17 -5.05 -9.07
CA ARG A 102 17.91 -6.46 -9.44
C ARG A 102 16.47 -6.87 -9.16
N GLN A 103 15.91 -6.49 -8.01
CA GLN A 103 14.50 -6.78 -7.68
C GLN A 103 13.53 -6.08 -8.64
N ALA A 104 13.77 -4.82 -9.00
CA ALA A 104 12.93 -4.08 -9.95
C ALA A 104 13.03 -4.66 -11.37
N GLY A 105 14.22 -5.07 -11.82
CA GLY A 105 14.44 -5.72 -13.12
C GLY A 105 13.75 -7.10 -13.27
N ALA A 106 13.42 -7.79 -12.17
CA ALA A 106 12.60 -9.01 -12.24
C ALA A 106 11.11 -8.73 -12.56
N VAL A 107 10.67 -7.48 -12.38
CA VAL A 107 9.28 -7.03 -12.60
C VAL A 107 9.15 -6.24 -13.90
N ILE A 108 10.05 -5.27 -14.12
CA ILE A 108 10.08 -4.35 -15.26
C ILE A 108 11.02 -4.92 -16.32
N ARG A 109 10.50 -5.15 -17.54
CA ARG A 109 11.29 -5.74 -18.64
C ARG A 109 12.06 -4.73 -19.48
N GLU A 110 11.53 -3.52 -19.63
CA GLU A 110 12.15 -2.48 -20.46
C GLU A 110 13.29 -1.77 -19.70
N ARG A 111 14.53 -1.91 -20.17
CA ARG A 111 15.72 -1.22 -19.62
C ARG A 111 15.52 0.31 -19.47
N PRO A 112 15.04 1.09 -20.46
CA PRO A 112 14.87 2.54 -20.28
C PRO A 112 13.81 2.90 -19.23
N VAL A 113 12.78 2.07 -19.06
CA VAL A 113 11.75 2.25 -18.02
C VAL A 113 12.33 1.99 -16.63
N LEU A 114 13.24 1.01 -16.51
CA LEU A 114 13.99 0.77 -15.29
C LEU A 114 14.90 1.96 -14.93
N THR A 115 15.64 2.51 -15.91
CA THR A 115 16.46 3.71 -15.73
C THR A 115 15.62 4.90 -15.22
N LYS A 116 14.49 5.19 -15.89
CA LYS A 116 13.54 6.24 -15.50
C LYS A 116 13.03 6.10 -14.05
N LEU A 117 12.82 4.87 -13.57
CA LEU A 117 12.37 4.61 -12.20
C LEU A 117 13.40 5.10 -11.16
N PHE A 118 14.69 4.88 -11.40
CA PHE A 118 15.75 5.25 -10.45
C PHE A 118 16.19 6.71 -10.60
N GLU A 119 16.26 7.24 -11.82
CA GLU A 119 16.79 8.59 -12.07
C GLU A 119 15.75 9.70 -11.91
N ILE A 120 14.48 9.44 -12.29
CA ILE A 120 13.44 10.47 -12.31
C ILE A 120 12.42 10.25 -11.18
N LEU A 121 11.91 9.03 -11.00
CA LEU A 121 10.86 8.78 -10.01
C LEU A 121 11.40 8.58 -8.58
N GLY A 122 12.61 8.03 -8.41
CA GLY A 122 13.26 7.90 -7.10
C GLY A 122 13.40 9.25 -6.39
N PRO A 123 14.20 10.19 -6.96
CA PRO A 123 14.40 11.53 -6.39
C PRO A 123 13.12 12.33 -6.19
N ARG A 124 12.18 12.27 -7.16
CA ARG A 124 10.88 12.98 -7.08
C ARG A 124 10.10 12.66 -5.80
N TYR A 125 10.24 11.45 -5.25
CA TYR A 125 9.46 10.99 -4.10
C TYR A 125 10.28 10.83 -2.82
N GLU A 126 11.50 11.34 -2.73
CA GLU A 126 12.34 11.21 -1.52
C GLU A 126 11.65 11.71 -0.25
N GLU A 127 11.05 12.90 -0.28
CA GLU A 127 10.32 13.48 0.87
C GLU A 127 8.99 12.75 1.19
N ARG A 128 8.45 11.96 0.26
CA ARG A 128 7.12 11.33 0.39
C ARG A 128 7.20 9.92 1.00
N GLU A 129 6.53 9.71 2.13
CA GLU A 129 6.40 8.40 2.78
C GLU A 129 5.18 7.61 2.27
N GLY A 130 5.32 7.03 1.07
CA GLY A 130 4.27 6.19 0.47
C GLY A 130 3.14 6.98 -0.21
N GLY A 131 2.19 6.24 -0.80
CA GLY A 131 1.07 6.84 -1.55
C GLY A 131 1.53 7.58 -2.82
N TYR A 132 2.50 7.01 -3.55
CA TYR A 132 3.08 7.59 -4.75
C TYR A 132 2.13 7.57 -5.95
N THR A 133 1.17 6.64 -5.95
CA THR A 133 0.16 6.49 -7.00
C THR A 133 -1.25 6.81 -6.51
N ARG A 134 -2.00 7.51 -7.35
CA ARG A 134 -3.42 7.84 -7.13
C ARG A 134 -4.30 7.02 -8.05
N VAL A 135 -5.48 6.63 -7.56
CA VAL A 135 -6.55 6.03 -8.37
C VAL A 135 -7.76 6.95 -8.33
N LEU A 136 -8.17 7.46 -9.50
CA LEU A 136 -9.35 8.29 -9.70
C LEU A 136 -10.39 7.47 -10.46
N LYS A 137 -11.59 7.26 -9.90
CA LYS A 137 -12.70 6.63 -10.63
C LYS A 137 -13.20 7.60 -11.70
N LEU A 138 -13.47 7.11 -12.91
CA LEU A 138 -14.09 7.90 -13.98
C LEU A 138 -15.61 7.94 -13.78
N SER A 139 -16.22 9.07 -14.12
CA SER A 139 -17.67 9.27 -14.00
C SER A 139 -18.46 8.43 -15.00
N ARG A 140 -17.93 8.20 -16.20
CA ARG A 140 -18.51 7.29 -17.20
C ARG A 140 -17.90 5.88 -17.07
N PRO A 141 -18.73 4.82 -17.03
CA PRO A 141 -18.26 3.45 -17.19
C PRO A 141 -17.81 3.22 -18.63
N ARG A 142 -17.20 2.07 -18.90
CA ARG A 142 -16.87 1.65 -20.26
C ARG A 142 -18.14 1.26 -21.03
N GLU A 143 -18.24 1.71 -22.27
CA GLU A 143 -19.29 1.33 -23.21
C GLU A 143 -19.17 -0.17 -23.59
N GLY A 144 -20.31 -0.85 -23.69
CA GLY A 144 -20.39 -2.28 -24.02
C GLY A 144 -20.37 -3.24 -22.81
N ASP A 145 -19.41 -3.12 -21.88
CA ASP A 145 -19.29 -4.02 -20.70
C ASP A 145 -19.69 -3.38 -19.37
N ASN A 146 -20.09 -2.10 -19.37
CA ASN A 146 -20.42 -1.27 -18.21
C ASN A 146 -19.35 -1.32 -17.09
N ALA A 147 -18.09 -1.57 -17.45
CA ALA A 147 -17.04 -1.75 -16.45
C ALA A 147 -16.60 -0.40 -15.85
N ASP A 148 -16.55 -0.36 -14.51
CA ASP A 148 -16.00 0.74 -13.74
C ASP A 148 -14.56 1.08 -14.19
N LEU A 149 -14.39 2.24 -14.84
CA LEU A 149 -13.09 2.77 -15.25
C LEU A 149 -12.43 3.60 -14.15
N ALA A 150 -11.11 3.63 -14.17
CA ALA A 150 -10.30 4.46 -13.30
C ALA A 150 -8.99 4.88 -14.00
N VAL A 151 -8.61 6.15 -13.83
CA VAL A 151 -7.25 6.62 -14.10
C VAL A 151 -6.38 6.24 -12.91
N ILE A 152 -5.20 5.71 -13.19
CA ILE A 152 -4.12 5.60 -12.21
C ILE A 152 -2.93 6.43 -12.69
N GLU A 153 -2.44 7.28 -11.80
CA GLU A 153 -1.39 8.26 -12.10
C GLU A 153 -0.37 8.37 -10.97
N TYR A 154 0.84 8.78 -11.35
CA TYR A 154 1.88 9.20 -10.42
C TYR A 154 1.60 10.63 -9.93
N VAL A 155 1.77 10.82 -8.62
CA VAL A 155 1.57 12.07 -7.88
C VAL A 155 2.69 13.08 -8.21
N ASP A 156 2.45 14.38 -8.02
CA ASP A 156 3.45 15.43 -8.28
C ASP A 156 3.97 15.47 -9.74
N ARG A 157 3.17 14.96 -10.71
CA ARG A 157 3.42 15.03 -12.16
C ARG A 157 3.02 16.41 -12.72
N PRO A 158 3.74 16.98 -13.70
CA PRO A 158 3.25 18.13 -14.46
C PRO A 158 1.87 17.81 -15.09
N GLY A 159 0.87 18.67 -14.87
CA GLY A 159 -0.51 18.41 -15.31
C GLY A 159 -1.24 17.31 -14.52
N GLU A 160 -0.98 17.18 -13.20
CA GLU A 160 -1.80 16.37 -12.28
C GLU A 160 -3.26 16.84 -12.30
N VAL A 161 -4.24 15.93 -12.29
CA VAL A 161 -5.68 16.30 -12.38
C VAL A 161 -6.17 17.02 -11.13
N ARG A 162 -5.55 16.75 -9.98
CA ARG A 162 -5.89 17.35 -8.68
C ARG A 162 -4.64 17.39 -7.82
N ALA A 163 -4.21 18.57 -7.37
CA ALA A 163 -3.03 18.70 -6.53
C ALA A 163 -3.02 17.70 -5.36
N ALA A 164 -1.91 16.99 -5.19
CA ALA A 164 -1.70 16.10 -4.06
C ALA A 164 -1.55 16.84 -2.73
N ARG A 165 -1.91 16.16 -1.63
CA ARG A 165 -1.51 16.63 -0.31
C ARG A 165 0.04 16.61 -0.27
N PRO A 166 0.70 17.71 0.14
CA PRO A 166 2.15 17.73 0.25
C PRO A 166 2.65 16.64 1.22
N PRO A 167 3.90 16.18 1.08
CA PRO A 167 4.53 15.26 2.01
C PRO A 167 4.38 15.72 3.46
N ARG A 168 4.37 14.78 4.42
CA ARG A 168 4.12 15.10 5.84
C ARG A 168 5.11 16.15 6.36
N ALA A 169 6.41 15.93 6.14
CA ALA A 169 7.46 16.87 6.51
C ALA A 169 7.26 18.26 5.88
N ARG A 170 7.04 18.34 4.56
CA ARG A 170 6.72 19.60 3.86
C ARG A 170 5.48 20.28 4.43
N ARG A 171 4.43 19.53 4.73
CA ARG A 171 3.18 20.05 5.30
C ARG A 171 3.40 20.62 6.69
N GLU A 172 4.15 19.94 7.54
CA GLU A 172 4.47 20.39 8.90
C GLU A 172 5.36 21.65 8.86
N ARG A 173 6.34 21.72 7.96
CA ARG A 173 7.14 22.93 7.68
C ARG A 173 6.26 24.11 7.21
N LEU A 174 5.38 23.88 6.23
CA LEU A 174 4.48 24.90 5.70
C LEU A 174 3.53 25.43 6.79
N LEU A 175 2.95 24.53 7.60
CA LEU A 175 2.09 24.91 8.72
C LEU A 175 2.87 25.73 9.75
N ALA A 176 4.09 25.31 10.13
CA ALA A 176 4.94 26.08 11.04
C ALA A 176 5.25 27.49 10.50
N THR A 177 5.59 27.63 9.21
CA THR A 177 5.79 28.96 8.60
C THR A 177 4.52 29.81 8.60
N THR A 178 3.32 29.21 8.49
CA THR A 178 2.06 29.95 8.57
C THR A 178 1.75 30.40 10.01
N THR A 179 2.10 29.59 11.02
CA THR A 179 1.87 29.92 12.43
C THR A 179 2.74 31.08 12.91
N HIS A 180 4.00 31.16 12.46
CA HIS A 180 4.86 32.31 12.77
C HIS A 180 4.59 33.52 11.84
N GLY A 181 4.29 33.26 10.56
CA GLY A 181 3.95 34.32 9.60
C GLY A 181 2.60 34.99 9.85
N GLY A 182 1.63 34.30 10.45
CA GLY A 182 0.31 34.88 10.75
C GLY A 182 0.31 35.95 11.84
N ALA A 183 1.30 35.94 12.73
CA ALA A 183 1.53 37.02 13.69
C ALA A 183 2.21 38.21 13.00
N ALA A 184 3.37 37.99 12.37
CA ALA A 184 4.14 39.04 11.70
C ALA A 184 3.36 39.72 10.55
N LEU A 185 2.48 38.99 9.85
CA LEU A 185 1.66 39.56 8.78
C LEU A 185 0.42 40.29 9.32
N ARG A 186 -0.07 39.98 10.53
CA ARG A 186 -1.05 40.83 11.24
C ARG A 186 -0.41 42.11 11.73
N GLU A 187 0.73 42.00 12.40
CA GLU A 187 1.50 43.13 12.94
C GLU A 187 1.96 44.09 11.82
N ALA A 188 2.38 43.56 10.66
CA ALA A 188 2.68 44.37 9.49
C ALA A 188 1.44 44.98 8.80
N LEU A 189 0.26 44.36 8.88
CA LEU A 189 -0.99 44.93 8.35
C LEU A 189 -1.56 46.02 9.27
N GLU A 190 -1.44 45.86 10.59
CA GLU A 190 -1.77 46.91 11.56
C GLU A 190 -0.84 48.12 11.40
N GLY A 191 0.46 47.91 11.16
CA GLY A 191 1.42 48.98 10.85
C GLY A 191 1.19 49.72 9.52
N VAL A 192 0.38 49.17 8.60
CA VAL A 192 0.03 49.79 7.30
C VAL A 192 -1.36 50.48 7.34
N GLY A 193 -2.07 50.42 8.48
CA GLY A 193 -3.27 51.22 8.70
C GLY A 193 -4.50 50.80 7.89
N ILE A 194 -4.55 49.54 7.41
CA ILE A 194 -5.75 48.99 6.75
C ILE A 194 -6.66 48.41 7.84
N ALA A 195 -7.55 49.25 8.36
CA ALA A 195 -8.56 48.84 9.34
C ALA A 195 -9.43 47.69 8.81
N SER A 196 -9.77 46.75 9.70
CA SER A 196 -10.60 45.61 9.38
C SER A 196 -12.01 46.03 8.96
N ALA A 197 -12.37 45.72 7.71
CA ALA A 197 -13.77 45.74 7.28
C ALA A 197 -14.55 44.64 8.00
N THR A 198 -15.13 44.98 9.14
CA THR A 198 -16.10 44.15 9.85
C THR A 198 -17.42 44.12 9.07
N THR A 199 -17.56 43.16 8.16
CA THR A 199 -18.89 42.81 7.63
C THR A 199 -19.52 41.78 8.56
N SER A 200 -20.40 42.25 9.44
CA SER A 200 -21.23 41.42 10.32
C SER A 200 -22.06 40.43 9.50
N VAL A 201 -21.91 39.14 9.77
CA VAL A 201 -22.88 38.11 9.39
C VAL A 201 -23.47 37.57 10.68
N GLU A 202 -24.77 37.76 10.83
CA GLU A 202 -25.49 37.58 12.10
C GLU A 202 -25.60 36.11 12.52
N GLN A 203 -25.67 35.90 13.83
CA GLN A 203 -25.92 34.60 14.43
C GLN A 203 -27.41 34.27 14.33
N GLY A 204 -27.79 33.38 13.42
CA GLY A 204 -29.10 32.71 13.42
C GLY A 204 -28.99 31.34 14.10
N GLY A 205 -29.47 31.23 15.34
CA GLY A 205 -29.54 29.97 16.08
C GLY A 205 -30.86 29.23 15.87
N GLY A 206 -30.79 27.89 15.91
CA GLY A 206 -31.93 26.97 15.77
C GLY A 206 -31.47 25.74 14.96
N GLY A 207 -31.74 24.50 15.34
CA GLY A 207 -32.66 23.99 16.36
C GLY A 207 -33.12 22.64 15.82
N GLY A 208 -32.88 21.54 16.55
CA GLY A 208 -33.15 20.19 16.04
C GLY A 208 -34.65 19.92 15.88
N GLY A 209 -35.00 19.05 14.93
CA GLY A 209 -36.36 18.57 14.73
C GLY A 209 -36.38 17.36 13.80
N ASP A 210 -36.56 16.17 14.37
CA ASP A 210 -37.05 15.00 13.64
C ASP A 210 -38.48 15.27 13.15
N GLY A 211 -38.87 14.74 11.98
CA GLY A 211 -40.22 14.95 11.45
C GLY A 211 -40.45 14.31 10.09
N ASP A 212 -41.24 13.24 10.05
CA ASP A 212 -41.74 12.59 8.85
C ASP A 212 -42.68 13.48 8.01
N GLY A 213 -42.93 13.09 6.76
CA GLY A 213 -44.19 13.42 6.08
C GLY A 213 -44.10 14.20 4.77
N ALA A 214 -43.52 13.60 3.72
CA ALA A 214 -43.78 14.00 2.34
C ALA A 214 -44.90 13.14 1.73
N VAL A 215 -46.16 13.45 2.08
CA VAL A 215 -47.35 12.92 1.42
C VAL A 215 -47.85 13.96 0.40
N LEU A 216 -48.20 13.46 -0.79
CA LEU A 216 -49.19 13.92 -1.79
C LEU A 216 -49.91 15.27 -1.48
N VAL A 217 -50.18 16.17 -2.44
CA VAL A 217 -51.17 16.02 -3.54
C VAL A 217 -51.01 17.19 -4.56
N SER A 218 -51.50 16.98 -5.78
CA SER A 218 -51.61 17.88 -6.94
C SER A 218 -52.07 19.33 -6.74
N THR A 219 -51.59 20.20 -7.64
CA THR A 219 -52.44 20.89 -8.66
C THR A 219 -51.77 20.82 -10.02
#